data_AF-A0A925V3I8-F1
#
_entry.id   AF-A0A925V3I8-F1
#
_cell.length_a   1.000
_cell.length_b   1.000
_cell.length_c   1.000
_cell.angle_alpha   90.00
_cell.angle_beta   90.00
_cell.angle_gamma   90.00
#
_symmetry.space_group_name_H-M   'P 1'
#
loop_
_entity.id
_entity.type
_entity.pdbx_description
1 polymer ?
#
loop_
_entity_poly.entity_id
_entity_poly.type
_entity_poly.pdbx_seq_one_letter_code
_entity_poly.pdbx_strand_id
1 'polypeptide(L)'
;MRGAPITWLPLLVLVPGTATAGDDQSPRTPPLWRDASCATLVDRSQMSTLVLDYDVLEDDVKRGNDEPADSRTHQFFAFARLDFAAFATGLPIWITQADIDSAMQADPDLASFFAAYPVGVDDVLETTARFAAQDWLRINADDDRVPITAEQAAMGVVWDVSDVPPGSYAIYGYTWEPQLNLWTTRPGFVKVIADAAHADEVGPAIALQAENTTVEAGALHRLTGCADTSGGSTLTLEWGEFSGVAEPDWRELVVDEPIETGMIALDIVFPDAAGGDGSARQVKLRATLTDPSGRERVTYSPGVYAVLAGPADEGCACAAADGRAPAGWAGLIVLFGLRRRRPGATLRP
;
A
#
# COMPACT_ATOMS: atom_id res chain seq x y z
N MET A 1 43.94 48.50 -65.14
CA MET A 1 42.81 47.69 -64.61
C MET A 1 43.30 46.99 -63.35
N ARG A 2 42.85 47.45 -62.18
CA ARG A 2 43.25 46.92 -60.87
C ARG A 2 42.23 45.84 -60.47
N GLY A 3 42.69 44.60 -60.28
CA GLY A 3 41.86 43.48 -59.85
C GLY A 3 41.52 43.62 -58.36
N ALA A 4 40.23 43.46 -58.04
CA ALA A 4 39.73 43.45 -56.67
C ALA A 4 40.04 42.09 -56.01
N PRO A 5 40.44 42.06 -54.72
CA PRO A 5 40.61 40.81 -54.00
C PRO A 5 39.25 40.21 -53.60
N ILE A 6 39.08 38.92 -53.86
CA ILE A 6 37.92 38.13 -53.46
C ILE A 6 38.10 37.75 -52.00
N THR A 7 37.36 38.40 -51.11
CA THR A 7 37.25 38.04 -49.69
C THR A 7 36.35 36.82 -49.54
N TRP A 8 36.92 35.69 -49.13
CA TRP A 8 36.18 34.50 -48.73
C TRP A 8 35.59 34.71 -47.33
N LEU A 9 34.26 34.76 -47.23
CA LEU A 9 33.56 34.64 -45.95
C LEU A 9 33.51 33.16 -45.56
N PRO A 10 34.09 32.76 -44.41
CA PRO A 10 33.81 31.43 -43.86
C PRO A 10 32.36 31.39 -43.37
N LEU A 11 31.57 30.50 -43.96
CA LEU A 11 30.24 30.14 -43.49
C LEU A 11 30.41 29.40 -42.16
N LEU A 12 30.14 30.08 -41.04
CA LEU A 12 30.09 29.46 -39.72
C LEU A 12 28.85 28.55 -39.69
N VAL A 13 29.07 27.24 -39.80
CA VAL A 13 28.01 26.24 -39.56
C VAL A 13 27.81 26.20 -38.04
N LEU A 14 26.72 26.81 -37.57
CA LEU A 14 26.21 26.63 -36.22
C LEU A 14 25.79 25.16 -36.09
N VAL A 15 26.62 24.36 -35.41
CA VAL A 15 26.24 23.03 -34.96
C VAL A 15 25.10 23.21 -33.95
N PRO A 16 23.95 22.52 -34.09
CA PRO A 16 22.88 22.60 -33.10
C PRO A 16 23.42 22.16 -31.74
N GLY A 17 23.04 22.94 -30.71
CA GLY A 17 23.51 22.79 -29.34
C GLY A 17 23.27 21.40 -28.79
N THR A 18 24.22 20.97 -27.97
CA THR A 18 24.19 19.80 -27.10
C THR A 18 22.85 19.70 -26.36
N ALA A 19 22.26 18.51 -26.40
CA ALA A 19 21.13 18.09 -25.58
C ALA A 19 21.27 18.60 -24.14
N THR A 20 20.29 19.36 -23.70
CA THR A 20 20.01 19.52 -22.27
C THR A 20 19.47 18.19 -21.80
N ALA A 21 20.22 17.49 -20.94
CA ALA A 21 19.66 16.40 -20.16
C ALA A 21 18.40 16.94 -19.47
N GLY A 22 17.27 16.26 -19.63
CA GLY A 22 16.06 16.53 -18.87
C GLY A 22 16.34 16.54 -17.37
N ASP A 23 15.40 17.03 -16.58
CA ASP A 23 15.48 17.07 -15.10
C ASP A 23 15.39 15.66 -14.47
N ASP A 24 16.05 14.68 -15.09
CA ASP A 24 16.06 13.23 -14.83
C ASP A 24 16.81 12.88 -13.51
N GLN A 25 17.20 13.90 -12.74
CA GLN A 25 17.92 13.78 -11.48
C GLN A 25 17.09 14.26 -10.29
N SER A 26 16.00 15.01 -10.51
CA SER A 26 15.14 15.48 -9.43
C SER A 26 14.25 14.32 -8.95
N PRO A 27 14.22 14.03 -7.64
CA PRO A 27 13.38 12.96 -7.12
C PRO A 27 11.91 13.31 -7.35
N ARG A 28 11.16 12.34 -7.89
CA ARG A 28 9.71 12.42 -8.10
C ARG A 28 9.02 12.83 -6.81
N THR A 29 8.02 13.69 -6.92
CA THR A 29 7.21 14.07 -5.76
C THR A 29 5.85 13.38 -5.78
N PRO A 30 5.70 12.20 -5.16
CA PRO A 30 4.42 11.53 -5.04
C PRO A 30 3.46 12.27 -4.09
N PRO A 31 2.15 12.01 -4.19
CA PRO A 31 1.20 12.49 -3.19
C PRO A 31 1.47 11.78 -1.85
N LEU A 32 1.44 12.55 -0.76
CA LEU A 32 1.61 12.07 0.60
C LEU A 32 0.29 12.09 1.36
N TRP A 33 -0.08 10.98 1.97
CA TRP A 33 -1.35 10.80 2.66
C TRP A 33 -1.19 10.87 4.18
N ARG A 34 -0.70 12.00 4.71
CA ARG A 34 -0.29 12.11 6.14
C ARG A 34 -1.46 11.99 7.11
N ASP A 35 -2.58 12.63 6.78
CA ASP A 35 -3.77 12.72 7.63
C ASP A 35 -4.92 11.83 7.13
N ALA A 36 -4.63 10.90 6.22
CA ALA A 36 -5.64 10.01 5.66
C ALA A 36 -6.19 9.05 6.72
N SER A 37 -7.50 9.17 6.99
CA SER A 37 -8.23 8.21 7.81
C SER A 37 -8.16 6.80 7.24
N CYS A 38 -7.90 5.82 8.11
CA CYS A 38 -7.87 4.40 7.71
C CYS A 38 -9.22 3.94 7.13
N ALA A 39 -10.34 4.39 7.70
CA ALA A 39 -11.67 4.11 7.18
C ALA A 39 -12.39 5.43 6.87
N THR A 40 -12.95 5.54 5.67
CA THR A 40 -13.80 6.67 5.26
C THR A 40 -15.12 6.11 4.72
N LEU A 41 -16.24 6.43 5.37
CA LEU A 41 -17.57 6.01 4.93
C LEU A 41 -18.27 7.18 4.19
N VAL A 42 -18.73 6.90 2.98
CA VAL A 42 -19.42 7.86 2.11
C VAL A 42 -20.86 7.40 1.94
N ASP A 43 -21.80 8.15 2.52
CA ASP A 43 -23.24 7.99 2.28
C ASP A 43 -23.66 8.90 1.12
N ARG A 44 -23.92 8.31 -0.06
CA ARG A 44 -24.29 9.06 -1.26
C ARG A 44 -25.64 9.78 -1.17
N SER A 45 -26.50 9.41 -0.22
CA SER A 45 -27.73 10.14 0.06
C SER A 45 -27.48 11.48 0.79
N GLN A 46 -26.33 11.63 1.42
CA GLN A 46 -25.95 12.82 2.20
C GLN A 46 -24.87 13.67 1.52
N MET A 47 -24.05 13.07 0.65
CA MET A 47 -22.98 13.76 -0.07
C MET A 47 -22.80 13.26 -1.48
N SER A 48 -22.58 14.18 -2.42
CA SER A 48 -22.23 13.89 -3.81
C SER A 48 -20.74 13.99 -4.10
N THR A 49 -19.96 14.54 -3.17
CA THR A 49 -18.51 14.75 -3.35
C THR A 49 -17.75 14.36 -2.09
N LEU A 50 -16.56 13.80 -2.29
CA LEU A 50 -15.57 13.53 -1.25
C LEU A 50 -14.29 14.30 -1.61
N VAL A 51 -13.80 15.13 -0.70
CA VAL A 51 -12.45 15.71 -0.84
C VAL A 51 -11.45 14.74 -0.24
N LEU A 52 -10.42 14.40 -1.01
CA LEU A 52 -9.30 13.59 -0.57
C LEU A 52 -8.10 14.51 -0.36
N ASP A 53 -7.79 14.73 0.92
CA ASP A 53 -6.65 15.55 1.33
C ASP A 53 -5.34 14.78 1.10
N TYR A 54 -4.35 15.47 0.54
CA TYR A 54 -2.99 14.97 0.36
C TYR A 54 -2.00 16.13 0.45
N ASP A 55 -0.73 15.80 0.68
CA ASP A 55 0.39 16.73 0.71
C ASP A 55 1.38 16.42 -0.42
N VAL A 56 2.29 17.36 -0.68
CA VAL A 56 3.50 17.16 -1.47
C VAL A 56 4.72 17.60 -0.66
N LEU A 57 5.88 17.00 -0.91
CA LEU A 57 7.12 17.40 -0.21
C LEU A 57 7.65 18.73 -0.72
N GLU A 58 7.57 18.95 -2.02
CA GLU A 58 7.99 20.16 -2.71
C GLU A 58 7.15 20.35 -3.99
N ASP A 59 7.18 21.56 -4.53
CA ASP A 59 6.54 21.84 -5.82
C ASP A 59 7.39 21.21 -6.94
N ASP A 60 6.76 20.38 -7.76
CA ASP A 60 7.38 19.74 -8.92
C ASP A 60 6.58 20.09 -10.17
N VAL A 61 6.90 21.24 -10.76
CA VAL A 61 6.21 21.77 -11.95
C VAL A 61 7.17 22.20 -13.06
N LYS A 62 8.47 22.09 -12.81
CA LYS A 62 9.49 22.43 -13.80
C LYS A 62 9.65 21.23 -14.73
N ARG A 63 9.59 21.50 -16.03
CA ARG A 63 9.64 20.47 -17.06
C ARG A 63 10.84 20.69 -17.97
N GLY A 64 11.46 19.58 -18.36
CA GLY A 64 12.37 19.53 -19.50
C GLY A 64 11.66 19.82 -20.82
N ASN A 65 12.44 20.02 -21.88
CA ASN A 65 11.90 20.14 -23.25
C ASN A 65 11.47 18.79 -23.85
N ASP A 66 11.93 17.72 -23.21
CA ASP A 66 11.73 16.30 -23.49
C ASP A 66 10.53 15.72 -22.74
N GLU A 67 9.75 16.54 -22.05
CA GLU A 67 8.57 16.11 -21.30
C GLU A 67 7.25 16.54 -21.98
N PRO A 68 6.19 15.71 -21.91
CA PRO A 68 4.85 16.10 -22.33
C PRO A 68 4.33 17.35 -21.63
N ALA A 69 3.46 18.08 -22.32
CA ALA A 69 2.91 19.35 -21.83
C ALA A 69 1.96 19.22 -20.63
N ASP A 70 1.58 18.01 -20.25
CA ASP A 70 0.77 17.68 -19.08
C ASP A 70 1.54 16.85 -18.03
N SER A 71 2.85 16.60 -18.22
CA SER A 71 3.69 15.94 -17.22
C SER A 71 3.82 16.75 -15.93
N ARG A 72 4.39 16.12 -14.89
CA ARG A 72 4.56 16.68 -13.54
C ARG A 72 3.20 16.98 -12.91
N THR A 73 2.34 15.99 -12.97
CA THR A 73 0.97 16.07 -12.47
C THR A 73 0.60 14.83 -11.66
N HIS A 74 -0.41 14.98 -10.80
CA HIS A 74 -1.05 13.86 -10.12
C HIS A 74 -2.39 13.52 -10.78
N GLN A 75 -2.69 12.24 -10.80
CA GLN A 75 -4.01 11.70 -11.11
C GLN A 75 -4.41 10.68 -10.06
N PHE A 76 -5.69 10.59 -9.74
CA PHE A 76 -6.17 9.76 -8.65
C PHE A 76 -7.16 8.70 -9.13
N PHE A 77 -7.11 7.54 -8.49
CA PHE A 77 -7.86 6.35 -8.90
C PHE A 77 -8.43 5.64 -7.68
N ALA A 78 -9.58 5.01 -7.87
CA ALA A 78 -10.24 4.18 -6.88
C ALA A 78 -10.33 2.74 -7.40
N PHE A 79 -9.81 1.76 -6.66
CA PHE A 79 -9.81 0.35 -7.01
C PHE A 79 -10.77 -0.43 -6.10
N ALA A 80 -11.85 -0.95 -6.67
CA ALA A 80 -12.79 -1.83 -5.98
C ALA A 80 -12.19 -3.21 -5.69
N ARG A 81 -11.27 -3.66 -6.54
CA ARG A 81 -10.57 -4.95 -6.39
C ARG A 81 -9.11 -4.79 -6.80
N LEU A 82 -8.22 -5.39 -6.02
CA LEU A 82 -6.80 -5.46 -6.30
C LEU A 82 -6.34 -6.92 -6.22
N ASP A 83 -5.46 -7.30 -7.14
CA ASP A 83 -4.79 -8.59 -7.11
C ASP A 83 -3.56 -8.55 -6.19
N PHE A 84 -3.00 -9.71 -5.86
CA PHE A 84 -1.76 -9.78 -5.09
C PHE A 84 -0.61 -8.99 -5.75
N ALA A 85 -0.50 -9.08 -7.08
CA ALA A 85 0.54 -8.42 -7.85
C ALA A 85 0.55 -6.89 -7.63
N ALA A 86 -0.62 -6.26 -7.42
CA ALA A 86 -0.74 -4.83 -7.14
C ALA A 86 -0.02 -4.42 -5.85
N PHE A 87 0.01 -5.31 -4.85
CA PHE A 87 0.70 -5.10 -3.58
C PHE A 87 2.14 -5.61 -3.56
N ALA A 88 2.46 -6.55 -4.45
CA ALA A 88 3.76 -7.17 -4.60
C ALA A 88 4.74 -6.27 -5.37
N THR A 89 4.36 -5.89 -6.58
CA THR A 89 5.23 -5.15 -7.51
C THR A 89 4.60 -3.86 -8.04
N GLY A 90 3.33 -3.62 -7.71
CA GLY A 90 2.62 -2.40 -8.07
C GLY A 90 1.57 -2.59 -9.17
N LEU A 91 0.92 -1.48 -9.47
CA LEU A 91 -0.01 -1.32 -10.59
C LEU A 91 0.76 -1.16 -11.91
N PRO A 92 0.12 -1.42 -13.06
CA PRO A 92 0.68 -1.14 -14.38
C PRO A 92 1.25 0.27 -14.46
N ILE A 93 2.47 0.42 -14.96
CA ILE A 93 3.22 1.69 -14.90
C ILE A 93 2.63 2.79 -15.79
N TRP A 94 1.83 2.44 -16.80
CA TRP A 94 1.10 3.36 -17.66
C TRP A 94 -0.40 3.24 -17.43
N ILE A 95 -1.14 4.34 -17.62
CA ILE A 95 -2.60 4.32 -17.59
C ILE A 95 -3.14 3.95 -18.97
N THR A 96 -2.72 4.69 -20.00
CA THR A 96 -3.23 4.58 -21.37
C THR A 96 -2.11 4.40 -22.40
N GLN A 97 -2.47 3.93 -23.60
CA GLN A 97 -1.55 3.96 -24.75
C GLN A 97 -1.24 5.41 -25.20
N ALA A 98 -2.19 6.33 -25.02
CA ALA A 98 -2.00 7.73 -25.40
C ALA A 98 -0.90 8.41 -24.55
N ASP A 99 -0.77 8.03 -23.28
CA ASP A 99 0.33 8.49 -22.41
C ASP A 99 1.69 8.04 -22.96
N ILE A 100 1.81 6.77 -23.38
CA ILE A 100 3.04 6.23 -23.97
C ILE A 100 3.38 6.99 -25.25
N ASP A 101 2.40 7.17 -26.13
CA ASP A 101 2.60 7.86 -27.41
C ASP A 101 3.00 9.33 -27.20
N SER A 102 2.39 10.01 -26.22
CA SER A 102 2.72 11.38 -25.83
C SER A 102 4.15 11.49 -25.27
N ALA A 103 4.53 10.54 -24.41
CA ALA A 103 5.88 10.45 -23.87
C ALA A 103 6.95 10.23 -24.96
N MET A 104 6.71 9.31 -25.89
CA MET A 104 7.61 9.06 -27.04
C MET A 104 7.68 10.24 -28.00
N GLN A 105 6.61 11.04 -28.10
CA GLN A 105 6.61 12.24 -28.92
C GLN A 105 7.45 13.36 -28.30
N ALA A 106 7.41 13.49 -26.97
CA ALA A 106 8.19 14.47 -26.23
C ALA A 106 9.68 14.08 -26.15
N ASP A 107 9.97 12.81 -25.93
CA ASP A 107 11.33 12.27 -25.84
C ASP A 107 11.60 11.20 -26.92
N PRO A 108 12.36 11.52 -27.98
CA PRO A 108 12.76 10.54 -29.00
C PRO A 108 13.65 9.40 -28.48
N ASP A 109 14.37 9.59 -27.37
CA ASP A 109 15.22 8.54 -26.80
C ASP A 109 14.37 7.46 -26.12
N LEU A 110 13.20 7.83 -25.56
CA LEU A 110 12.19 6.89 -25.08
C LEU A 110 11.71 5.93 -26.18
N ALA A 111 11.57 6.40 -27.42
CA ALA A 111 11.20 5.52 -28.52
C ALA A 111 12.27 4.45 -28.80
N SER A 112 13.54 4.81 -28.66
CA SER A 112 14.65 3.85 -28.77
C SER A 112 14.67 2.88 -27.59
N PHE A 113 14.38 3.37 -26.37
CA PHE A 113 14.26 2.55 -25.18
C PHE A 113 13.14 1.51 -25.33
N PHE A 114 11.93 1.91 -25.73
CA PHE A 114 10.81 0.98 -25.91
C PHE A 114 10.99 0.04 -27.11
N ALA A 115 11.81 0.39 -28.10
CA ALA A 115 12.20 -0.57 -29.13
C ALA A 115 13.05 -1.73 -28.56
N ALA A 116 13.87 -1.45 -27.55
CA ALA A 116 14.68 -2.47 -26.85
C ALA A 116 13.91 -3.17 -25.71
N TYR A 117 13.01 -2.45 -25.06
CA TYR A 117 12.18 -2.90 -23.93
C TYR A 117 10.72 -2.56 -24.19
N PRO A 118 10.03 -3.36 -25.02
CA PRO A 118 8.66 -3.07 -25.41
C PRO A 118 7.71 -3.01 -24.21
N VAL A 119 6.89 -1.96 -24.16
CA VAL A 119 5.78 -1.86 -23.20
C VAL A 119 4.73 -2.92 -23.56
N GLY A 120 4.49 -3.86 -22.65
CA GLY A 120 3.54 -4.94 -22.81
C GLY A 120 2.12 -4.53 -22.42
N VAL A 121 1.15 -5.38 -22.74
CA VAL A 121 -0.26 -5.16 -22.35
C VAL A 121 -0.47 -5.14 -20.84
N ASP A 122 0.41 -5.79 -20.08
CA ASP A 122 0.37 -5.82 -18.60
C ASP A 122 0.96 -4.56 -17.95
N ASP A 123 1.66 -3.74 -18.73
CA ASP A 123 2.26 -2.48 -18.28
C ASP A 123 1.28 -1.30 -18.41
N VAL A 124 0.10 -1.51 -19.01
CA VAL A 124 -0.92 -0.48 -19.25
C VAL A 124 -2.23 -0.84 -18.55
N LEU A 125 -2.73 0.04 -17.69
CA LEU A 125 -3.93 -0.18 -16.87
C LEU A 125 -5.19 -0.47 -17.71
N GLU A 126 -5.37 0.20 -18.84
CA GLU A 126 -6.55 0.01 -19.70
C GLU A 126 -6.55 -1.29 -20.51
N THR A 127 -5.37 -1.87 -20.77
CA THR A 127 -5.26 -3.08 -21.61
C THR A 127 -4.89 -4.33 -20.84
N THR A 128 -4.45 -4.22 -19.59
CA THR A 128 -4.09 -5.38 -18.78
C THR A 128 -5.32 -6.24 -18.49
N ALA A 129 -5.13 -7.56 -18.47
CA ALA A 129 -6.17 -8.50 -18.05
C ALA A 129 -6.27 -8.61 -16.51
N ARG A 130 -5.37 -7.97 -15.76
CA ARG A 130 -5.33 -8.04 -14.28
C ARG A 130 -6.56 -7.40 -13.62
N PHE A 131 -7.05 -6.32 -14.20
CA PHE A 131 -8.20 -5.57 -13.69
C PHE A 131 -9.25 -5.44 -14.78
N ALA A 132 -10.49 -5.82 -14.47
CA ALA A 132 -11.59 -5.53 -15.37
C ALA A 132 -11.93 -4.04 -15.29
N ALA A 133 -12.54 -3.48 -16.34
CA ALA A 133 -12.88 -2.06 -16.39
C ALA A 133 -13.78 -1.60 -15.23
N GLN A 134 -14.58 -2.50 -14.65
CA GLN A 134 -15.41 -2.22 -13.48
C GLN A 134 -14.69 -2.31 -12.13
N ASP A 135 -13.45 -2.82 -12.08
CA ASP A 135 -12.68 -2.98 -10.84
C ASP A 135 -11.99 -1.68 -10.42
N TRP A 136 -11.98 -0.65 -11.27
CA TRP A 136 -11.33 0.62 -10.99
C TRP A 136 -12.07 1.81 -11.62
N LEU A 137 -11.84 2.99 -11.06
CA LEU A 137 -12.43 4.24 -11.49
C LEU A 137 -11.37 5.34 -11.47
N ARG A 138 -11.46 6.27 -12.42
CA ARG A 138 -10.77 7.56 -12.35
C ARG A 138 -11.49 8.46 -11.35
N ILE A 139 -10.75 9.10 -10.46
CA ILE A 139 -11.28 10.13 -9.55
C ILE A 139 -11.32 11.48 -10.27
N ASN A 140 -10.25 11.79 -11.02
CA ASN A 140 -10.19 12.88 -11.97
C ASN A 140 -9.81 12.33 -13.36
N ALA A 141 -10.34 12.96 -14.42
CA ALA A 141 -10.08 12.58 -15.80
C ALA A 141 -8.61 12.81 -16.20
N ASP A 142 -8.19 12.22 -17.32
CA ASP A 142 -6.80 12.32 -17.80
C ASP A 142 -6.42 13.78 -18.13
N ASP A 143 -7.37 14.57 -18.64
CA ASP A 143 -7.22 16.00 -18.92
C ASP A 143 -7.42 16.91 -17.70
N ASP A 144 -7.92 16.35 -16.59
CA ASP A 144 -8.08 17.00 -15.29
C ASP A 144 -6.95 16.65 -14.31
N ARG A 145 -5.80 16.18 -14.82
CA ARG A 145 -4.57 15.99 -14.05
C ARG A 145 -4.17 17.29 -13.35
N VAL A 146 -3.79 17.18 -12.09
CA VAL A 146 -3.53 18.35 -11.24
C VAL A 146 -2.03 18.59 -11.07
N PRO A 147 -1.54 19.85 -11.08
CA PRO A 147 -0.11 20.14 -10.95
C PRO A 147 0.42 19.77 -9.56
N ILE A 148 1.66 19.28 -9.50
CA ILE A 148 2.31 18.91 -8.22
C ILE A 148 2.79 20.19 -7.52
N THR A 149 1.90 20.81 -6.74
CA THR A 149 2.20 22.01 -5.97
C THR A 149 1.57 21.93 -4.58
N ALA A 150 2.17 22.59 -3.60
CA ALA A 150 1.60 22.74 -2.26
C ALA A 150 0.25 23.48 -2.28
N GLU A 151 0.06 24.43 -3.21
CA GLU A 151 -1.22 25.13 -3.38
C GLU A 151 -2.33 24.17 -3.83
N GLN A 152 -2.06 23.35 -4.84
CA GLN A 152 -3.01 22.34 -5.31
C GLN A 152 -3.25 21.25 -4.27
N ALA A 153 -2.20 20.79 -3.58
CA ALA A 153 -2.32 19.79 -2.51
C ALA A 153 -3.19 20.32 -1.36
N ALA A 154 -3.07 21.59 -0.98
CA ALA A 154 -3.89 22.23 0.05
C ALA A 154 -5.39 22.32 -0.33
N MET A 155 -5.75 22.19 -1.61
CA MET A 155 -7.14 22.09 -2.06
C MET A 155 -7.68 20.65 -2.03
N GLY A 156 -6.79 19.65 -1.92
CA GLY A 156 -7.11 18.24 -2.11
C GLY A 156 -7.52 17.91 -3.55
N VAL A 157 -7.99 16.69 -3.76
CA VAL A 157 -8.69 16.29 -4.99
C VAL A 157 -10.14 15.99 -4.69
N VAL A 158 -11.05 16.52 -5.50
CA VAL A 158 -12.49 16.31 -5.36
C VAL A 158 -12.89 15.07 -6.16
N TRP A 159 -13.47 14.09 -5.48
CA TRP A 159 -14.08 12.92 -6.10
C TRP A 159 -15.60 13.09 -6.14
N ASP A 160 -16.19 13.14 -7.34
CA ASP A 160 -17.64 12.99 -7.50
C ASP A 160 -18.04 11.54 -7.23
N VAL A 161 -18.78 11.33 -6.16
CA VAL A 161 -19.20 10.01 -5.69
C VAL A 161 -20.66 9.71 -6.04
N SER A 162 -21.37 10.62 -6.72
CA SER A 162 -22.81 10.49 -6.99
C SER A 162 -23.14 9.19 -7.72
N ASP A 163 -22.37 8.90 -8.77
CA ASP A 163 -22.55 7.73 -9.64
C ASP A 163 -21.58 6.58 -9.32
N VAL A 164 -20.77 6.71 -8.27
CA VAL A 164 -19.86 5.64 -7.84
C VAL A 164 -20.70 4.48 -7.30
N PRO A 165 -20.51 3.23 -7.79
CA PRO A 165 -21.22 2.08 -7.26
C PRO A 165 -20.95 1.89 -5.75
N PRO A 166 -21.91 1.37 -4.98
CA PRO A 166 -21.63 0.95 -3.62
C PRO A 166 -20.51 -0.10 -3.58
N GLY A 167 -19.52 0.09 -2.71
CA GLY A 167 -18.34 -0.77 -2.68
C GLY A 167 -17.25 -0.25 -1.73
N SER A 168 -16.21 -1.05 -1.55
CA SER A 168 -15.00 -0.67 -0.81
C SER A 168 -13.84 -0.45 -1.78
N TYR A 169 -13.24 0.73 -1.73
CA TYR A 169 -12.26 1.21 -2.68
C TYR A 169 -10.92 1.51 -2.00
N ALA A 170 -9.84 0.98 -2.56
CA ALA A 170 -8.48 1.44 -2.27
C ALA A 170 -8.16 2.64 -3.17
N ILE A 171 -7.60 3.70 -2.60
CA ILE A 171 -7.30 4.92 -3.34
C ILE A 171 -5.82 4.96 -3.67
N TYR A 172 -5.50 5.35 -4.91
CA TYR A 172 -4.13 5.50 -5.39
C TYR A 172 -3.95 6.86 -6.04
N GLY A 173 -2.83 7.51 -5.75
CA GLY A 173 -2.31 8.62 -6.53
C GLY A 173 -1.28 8.13 -7.53
N TYR A 174 -1.39 8.58 -8.76
CA TYR A 174 -0.47 8.36 -9.86
C TYR A 174 0.32 9.64 -10.10
N THR A 175 1.64 9.53 -10.14
CA THR A 175 2.54 10.62 -10.55
C THR A 175 2.86 10.43 -12.02
N TRP A 176 2.35 11.35 -12.84
CA TRP A 176 2.61 11.39 -14.27
C TRP A 176 3.92 12.14 -14.51
N GLU A 177 4.99 11.36 -14.68
CA GLU A 177 6.34 11.83 -14.95
C GLU A 177 7.00 10.82 -15.90
N PRO A 178 6.93 11.06 -17.22
CA PRO A 178 7.36 10.07 -18.21
C PRO A 178 8.80 9.59 -18.04
N GLN A 179 9.01 8.32 -18.41
CA GLN A 179 10.07 7.37 -17.99
C GLN A 179 9.88 6.81 -16.57
N LEU A 180 9.25 7.57 -15.69
CA LEU A 180 9.37 7.45 -14.26
C LEU A 180 7.99 7.61 -13.59
N ASN A 181 6.95 6.97 -14.14
CA ASN A 181 5.63 7.00 -13.49
C ASN A 181 5.63 6.24 -12.16
N LEU A 182 4.81 6.69 -11.21
CA LEU A 182 4.76 6.12 -9.87
C LEU A 182 3.33 6.03 -9.35
N TRP A 183 3.00 4.91 -8.71
CA TRP A 183 1.77 4.73 -7.95
C TRP A 183 2.05 4.84 -6.45
N THR A 184 1.24 5.62 -5.74
CA THR A 184 1.28 5.77 -4.29
C THR A 184 -0.09 5.48 -3.71
N THR A 185 -0.17 4.45 -2.87
CA THR A 185 -1.42 4.07 -2.20
C THR A 185 -1.75 5.03 -1.06
N ARG A 186 -3.02 5.42 -0.95
CA ARG A 186 -3.58 6.03 0.25
C ARG A 186 -3.80 4.93 1.28
N PRO A 187 -3.34 5.08 2.53
CA PRO A 187 -3.63 4.10 3.57
C PRO A 187 -5.14 4.00 3.80
N GLY A 188 -5.59 2.77 4.09
CA GLY A 188 -6.99 2.54 4.41
C GLY A 188 -7.89 2.23 3.21
N PHE A 189 -9.17 2.51 3.38
CA PHE A 189 -10.20 2.36 2.34
C PHE A 189 -11.23 3.49 2.39
N VAL A 190 -11.90 3.70 1.26
CA VAL A 190 -13.15 4.47 1.17
C VAL A 190 -14.28 3.49 0.88
N LYS A 191 -15.28 3.41 1.76
CA LYS A 191 -16.49 2.61 1.55
C LYS A 191 -17.62 3.53 1.11
N VAL A 192 -18.15 3.30 -0.08
CA VAL A 192 -19.29 4.02 -0.63
C VAL A 192 -20.56 3.20 -0.41
N ILE A 193 -21.58 3.79 0.20
CA ILE A 193 -22.90 3.19 0.41
C ILE A 193 -23.96 4.02 -0.32
N ALA A 194 -25.08 3.39 -0.69
CA ALA A 194 -26.21 4.11 -1.29
C ALA A 194 -26.86 5.04 -0.26
N ASP A 195 -27.16 4.49 0.92
CA ASP A 195 -27.65 5.18 2.09
C ASP A 195 -27.37 4.33 3.35
N ALA A 196 -27.48 4.96 4.53
CA ALA A 196 -27.27 4.28 5.81
C ALA A 196 -28.17 3.06 6.06
N ALA A 197 -29.37 2.99 5.46
CA ALA A 197 -30.28 1.85 5.66
C ALA A 197 -29.83 0.60 4.91
N HIS A 198 -29.04 0.77 3.84
CA HIS A 198 -28.50 -0.32 3.01
C HIS A 198 -26.98 -0.49 3.19
N ALA A 199 -26.38 0.08 4.24
CA ALA A 199 -24.93 0.01 4.48
C ALA A 199 -24.40 -1.43 4.58
N ASP A 200 -25.18 -2.32 5.20
CA ASP A 200 -24.85 -3.74 5.35
C ASP A 200 -24.92 -4.51 4.01
N GLU A 201 -25.53 -3.98 2.95
CA GLU A 201 -25.63 -4.67 1.67
C GLU A 201 -24.32 -4.64 0.89
N VAL A 202 -23.47 -3.64 1.14
CA VAL A 202 -22.18 -3.42 0.47
C VAL A 202 -21.14 -4.47 0.88
N GLY A 203 -21.31 -5.11 2.03
CA GLY A 203 -20.38 -6.10 2.56
C GLY A 203 -19.22 -5.47 3.37
N PRO A 204 -18.28 -6.31 3.85
CA PRO A 204 -17.20 -5.88 4.71
C PRO A 204 -16.15 -5.04 3.99
N ALA A 205 -15.48 -4.16 4.72
CA ALA A 205 -14.29 -3.45 4.27
C ALA A 205 -13.18 -3.59 5.31
N ILE A 206 -11.95 -3.80 4.85
CA ILE A 206 -10.77 -3.93 5.70
C ILE A 206 -9.54 -3.35 5.01
N ALA A 207 -8.68 -2.72 5.80
CA ALA A 207 -7.33 -2.36 5.40
C ALA A 207 -6.34 -2.65 6.53
N LEU A 208 -5.20 -3.23 6.17
CA LEU A 208 -4.06 -3.34 7.06
C LEU A 208 -3.21 -2.07 6.93
N GLN A 209 -2.66 -1.58 8.05
CA GLN A 209 -1.76 -0.44 8.00
C GLN A 209 -0.35 -0.86 7.56
N ALA A 210 0.36 0.09 6.96
CA ALA A 210 1.67 -0.17 6.38
C ALA A 210 2.70 -0.39 7.48
N GLU A 211 3.28 -1.58 7.49
CA GLU A 211 4.39 -1.93 8.37
C GLU A 211 5.50 -2.53 7.50
N ASN A 212 6.55 -1.75 7.25
CA ASN A 212 7.84 -2.29 6.83
C ASN A 212 8.62 -2.54 8.11
N THR A 213 8.54 -3.76 8.60
CA THR A 213 9.10 -4.10 9.90
C THR A 213 9.91 -5.38 9.82
N THR A 214 10.94 -5.44 10.65
CA THR A 214 11.67 -6.66 10.93
C THR A 214 11.08 -7.25 12.19
N VAL A 215 10.64 -8.50 12.11
CA VAL A 215 10.03 -9.24 13.22
C VAL A 215 10.79 -10.55 13.43
N GLU A 216 10.74 -11.07 14.64
CA GLU A 216 11.32 -12.37 14.97
C GLU A 216 10.21 -13.42 14.98
N ALA A 217 10.45 -14.58 14.37
CA ALA A 217 9.54 -15.71 14.51
C ALA A 217 9.44 -16.14 15.99
N GLY A 218 8.24 -16.56 16.41
CA GLY A 218 7.93 -16.88 17.81
C GLY A 218 7.71 -15.66 18.71
N ALA A 219 8.05 -14.45 18.27
CA ALA A 219 7.78 -13.22 19.01
C ALA A 219 6.39 -12.66 18.71
N LEU A 220 5.80 -12.01 19.72
CA LEU A 220 4.53 -11.29 19.57
C LEU A 220 4.74 -10.03 18.74
N HIS A 221 3.90 -9.85 17.74
CA HIS A 221 3.89 -8.68 16.88
C HIS A 221 2.47 -8.11 16.79
N ARG A 222 2.34 -6.79 16.93
CA ARG A 222 1.05 -6.10 16.90
C ARG A 222 0.76 -5.64 15.48
N LEU A 223 -0.18 -6.32 14.81
CA LEU A 223 -0.74 -5.90 13.53
C LEU A 223 -1.81 -4.83 13.74
N THR A 224 -1.75 -3.76 12.97
CA THR A 224 -2.73 -2.66 13.00
C THR A 224 -3.51 -2.52 11.70
N GLY A 225 -4.74 -2.04 11.79
CA GLY A 225 -5.64 -1.91 10.65
C GLY A 225 -6.95 -1.22 11.01
N CYS A 226 -7.90 -1.28 10.10
CA CYS A 226 -9.28 -0.88 10.35
C CYS A 226 -10.24 -1.75 9.55
N ALA A 227 -11.46 -1.89 10.07
CA ALA A 227 -12.56 -2.54 9.37
C ALA A 227 -13.87 -1.77 9.52
N ASP A 228 -14.74 -1.94 8.53
CA ASP A 228 -16.16 -1.60 8.59
C ASP A 228 -16.94 -2.85 8.21
N THR A 229 -17.65 -3.42 9.17
CA THR A 229 -18.29 -4.74 9.08
C THR A 229 -19.44 -4.91 10.06
N SER A 230 -20.37 -5.82 9.75
CA SER A 230 -21.50 -6.14 10.63
C SER A 230 -21.04 -7.00 11.82
N GLY A 231 -21.75 -6.92 12.95
CA GLY A 231 -21.39 -7.68 14.15
C GLY A 231 -21.38 -9.20 13.91
N GLY A 232 -20.40 -9.90 14.49
CA GLY A 232 -20.20 -11.34 14.29
C GLY A 232 -19.37 -11.70 13.04
N SER A 233 -18.68 -10.72 12.44
CA SER A 233 -17.71 -10.96 11.38
C SER A 233 -16.43 -11.59 11.91
N THR A 234 -15.72 -12.32 11.05
CA THR A 234 -14.45 -12.96 11.38
C THR A 234 -13.34 -12.61 10.40
N LEU A 235 -12.11 -12.56 10.89
CA LEU A 235 -10.90 -12.31 10.13
C LEU A 235 -10.01 -13.55 10.12
N THR A 236 -9.63 -13.96 8.92
CA THR A 236 -8.57 -14.95 8.70
C THR A 236 -7.34 -14.23 8.17
N LEU A 237 -6.20 -14.44 8.84
CA LEU A 237 -4.89 -13.97 8.40
C LEU A 237 -4.04 -15.13 7.96
N GLU A 238 -3.41 -14.95 6.81
CA GLU A 238 -2.48 -15.91 6.24
C GLU A 238 -1.17 -15.19 5.91
N TRP A 239 -0.07 -15.93 5.91
CA TRP A 239 1.24 -15.47 5.50
C TRP A 239 1.74 -16.28 4.31
N GLY A 240 2.56 -15.67 3.46
CA GLY A 240 3.18 -16.32 2.31
C GLY A 240 4.56 -15.74 2.02
N GLU A 241 5.49 -16.60 1.57
CA GLU A 241 6.85 -16.18 1.23
C GLU A 241 6.84 -15.29 -0.02
N PHE A 242 7.33 -14.07 0.13
CA PHE A 242 7.39 -13.10 -0.93
C PHE A 242 8.64 -13.30 -1.78
N SER A 243 8.45 -13.67 -3.05
CA SER A 243 9.54 -13.93 -4.00
C SER A 243 9.32 -13.26 -5.37
N GLY A 244 8.38 -12.32 -5.48
CA GLY A 244 8.08 -11.58 -6.70
C GLY A 244 6.58 -11.42 -6.96
N VAL A 245 6.19 -11.50 -8.24
CA VAL A 245 4.80 -11.26 -8.69
C VAL A 245 3.85 -12.44 -8.48
N ALA A 246 4.38 -13.66 -8.34
CA ALA A 246 3.56 -14.86 -8.20
C ALA A 246 2.90 -14.90 -6.82
N GLU A 247 1.62 -15.22 -6.79
CA GLU A 247 0.90 -15.40 -5.53
C GLU A 247 1.56 -16.55 -4.73
N PRO A 248 1.87 -16.32 -3.44
CA PRO A 248 2.55 -17.32 -2.63
C PRO A 248 1.60 -18.43 -2.20
N ASP A 249 2.18 -19.54 -1.76
CA ASP A 249 1.44 -20.56 -1.02
C ASP A 249 1.07 -20.00 0.36
N TRP A 250 -0.18 -19.55 0.49
CA TRP A 250 -0.72 -18.98 1.73
C TRP A 250 -0.84 -20.03 2.83
N ARG A 251 -0.43 -19.65 4.04
CA ARG A 251 -0.49 -20.48 5.24
C ARG A 251 -1.17 -19.71 6.36
N GLU A 252 -2.07 -20.37 7.05
CA GLU A 252 -2.82 -19.77 8.15
C GLU A 252 -1.89 -19.27 9.26
N LEU A 253 -2.20 -18.07 9.76
CA LEU A 253 -1.57 -17.43 10.91
C LEU A 253 -2.59 -17.24 12.04
N VAL A 254 -3.77 -16.73 11.67
CA VAL A 254 -4.93 -16.55 12.55
C VAL A 254 -6.16 -16.98 11.78
N VAL A 255 -7.08 -17.70 12.42
CA VAL A 255 -8.29 -18.22 11.78
C VAL A 255 -9.49 -17.79 12.59
N ASP A 256 -10.49 -17.26 11.89
CA ASP A 256 -11.80 -16.88 12.43
C ASP A 256 -11.74 -15.94 13.66
N GLU A 257 -10.79 -15.00 13.69
CA GLU A 257 -10.70 -14.02 14.78
C GLU A 257 -11.90 -13.07 14.72
N PRO A 258 -12.70 -12.90 15.79
CA PRO A 258 -13.82 -11.98 15.77
C PRO A 258 -13.37 -10.54 15.56
N ILE A 259 -13.94 -9.86 14.56
CA ILE A 259 -13.65 -8.46 14.26
C ILE A 259 -14.94 -7.64 14.26
N GLU A 260 -14.87 -6.49 14.91
CA GLU A 260 -15.91 -5.47 14.92
C GLU A 260 -15.47 -4.25 14.10
N THR A 261 -16.43 -3.41 13.73
CA THR A 261 -16.13 -2.13 13.07
C THR A 261 -15.24 -1.25 13.94
N GLY A 262 -14.22 -0.64 13.32
CA GLY A 262 -13.31 0.30 13.95
C GLY A 262 -11.84 0.01 13.68
N MET A 263 -10.97 0.51 14.55
CA MET A 263 -9.54 0.22 14.50
C MET A 263 -9.28 -1.21 14.96
N ILE A 264 -8.51 -1.94 14.17
CA ILE A 264 -8.04 -3.29 14.48
C ILE A 264 -6.66 -3.19 15.12
N ALA A 265 -6.47 -3.95 16.19
CA ALA A 265 -5.18 -4.17 16.80
C ALA A 265 -5.12 -5.64 17.23
N LEU A 266 -4.40 -6.46 16.47
CA LEU A 266 -4.31 -7.90 16.65
C LEU A 266 -2.88 -8.29 16.99
N ASP A 267 -2.71 -9.13 18.01
CA ASP A 267 -1.41 -9.68 18.34
C ASP A 267 -1.23 -11.00 17.58
N ILE A 268 -0.22 -11.05 16.71
CA ILE A 268 0.13 -12.20 15.88
C ILE A 268 1.52 -12.72 16.24
N VAL A 269 1.75 -14.01 15.99
CA VAL A 269 3.06 -14.64 16.18
C VAL A 269 3.40 -15.39 14.91
N PHE A 270 4.45 -14.95 14.22
CA PHE A 270 4.93 -15.67 13.04
C PHE A 270 5.52 -17.02 13.45
N PRO A 271 5.17 -18.13 12.78
CA PRO A 271 5.74 -19.43 13.08
C PRO A 271 7.21 -19.49 12.65
N ASP A 272 8.00 -20.40 13.22
CA ASP A 272 9.42 -20.59 12.85
C ASP A 272 9.63 -20.79 11.35
N ALA A 273 8.67 -21.47 10.69
CA ALA A 273 8.68 -21.68 9.24
C ALA A 273 8.58 -20.38 8.42
N ALA A 274 8.12 -19.28 9.01
CA ALA A 274 8.14 -17.96 8.40
C ALA A 274 9.51 -17.29 8.51
N GLY A 275 10.36 -17.71 9.45
CA GLY A 275 11.74 -17.25 9.58
C GLY A 275 12.68 -17.85 8.53
N GLY A 276 13.67 -17.08 8.10
CA GLY A 276 14.72 -17.57 7.21
C GLY A 276 15.91 -18.19 7.96
N ASP A 277 16.56 -19.17 7.34
CA ASP A 277 17.77 -19.81 7.88
C ASP A 277 18.99 -18.88 7.67
N GLY A 278 19.43 -18.22 8.73
CA GLY A 278 20.59 -17.31 8.71
C GLY A 278 20.36 -15.94 8.06
N SER A 279 19.16 -15.66 7.53
CA SER A 279 18.75 -14.34 7.01
C SER A 279 17.25 -14.13 7.16
N ALA A 280 16.77 -12.88 7.11
CA ALA A 280 15.34 -12.62 7.17
C ALA A 280 14.64 -13.16 5.92
N ARG A 281 13.56 -13.94 6.10
CA ARG A 281 12.66 -14.30 5.00
C ARG A 281 11.66 -13.18 4.80
N GLN A 282 11.43 -12.80 3.55
CA GLN A 282 10.42 -11.81 3.20
C GLN A 282 9.05 -12.49 3.12
N VAL A 283 8.06 -11.96 3.84
CA VAL A 283 6.69 -12.47 3.80
C VAL A 283 5.68 -11.34 3.60
N LYS A 284 4.56 -11.67 2.96
CA LYS A 284 3.36 -10.83 2.87
C LYS A 284 2.26 -11.45 3.73
N LEU A 285 1.33 -10.61 4.20
CA LEU A 285 0.09 -11.08 4.81
C LEU A 285 -1.07 -10.94 3.82
N ARG A 286 -1.99 -11.91 3.87
CA ARG A 286 -3.32 -11.85 3.27
C ARG A 286 -4.34 -11.84 4.40
N ALA A 287 -5.28 -10.91 4.33
CA ALA A 287 -6.37 -10.76 5.28
C ALA A 287 -7.70 -10.96 4.55
N THR A 288 -8.50 -11.91 5.01
CA THR A 288 -9.85 -12.17 4.52
C THR A 288 -10.83 -11.90 5.65
N LEU A 289 -11.63 -10.84 5.49
CA LEU A 289 -12.70 -10.47 6.40
C LEU A 289 -14.01 -11.02 5.85
N THR A 290 -14.69 -11.86 6.63
CA THR A 290 -15.95 -12.52 6.26
C THR A 290 -17.07 -12.04 7.18
N ASP A 291 -18.16 -11.56 6.60
CA ASP A 291 -19.34 -11.14 7.35
C ASP A 291 -20.31 -12.31 7.64
N PRO A 292 -21.31 -12.14 8.54
CA PRO A 292 -22.27 -13.22 8.86
C PRO A 292 -23.14 -13.68 7.68
N SER A 293 -23.19 -12.93 6.58
CA SER A 293 -23.90 -13.31 5.36
C SER A 293 -23.04 -14.11 4.39
N GLY A 294 -21.74 -14.29 4.72
CA GLY A 294 -20.77 -15.01 3.91
C GLY A 294 -20.11 -14.17 2.81
N ARG A 295 -20.24 -12.83 2.84
CA ARG A 295 -19.50 -11.97 1.92
C ARG A 295 -18.10 -11.75 2.44
N GLU A 296 -17.14 -11.70 1.53
CA GLU A 296 -15.72 -11.61 1.85
C GLU A 296 -15.08 -10.36 1.28
N ARG A 297 -14.12 -9.81 2.03
CA ARG A 297 -13.18 -8.81 1.55
C ARG A 297 -11.77 -9.28 1.79
N VAL A 298 -11.00 -9.37 0.70
CA VAL A 298 -9.57 -9.67 0.75
C VAL A 298 -8.76 -8.38 0.66
N THR A 299 -7.73 -8.28 1.49
CA THR A 299 -6.67 -7.27 1.39
C THR A 299 -5.32 -7.89 1.71
N TYR A 300 -4.24 -7.16 1.42
CA TYR A 300 -2.88 -7.63 1.65
C TYR A 300 -2.10 -6.61 2.47
N SER A 301 -1.01 -7.03 3.11
CA SER A 301 -0.13 -6.09 3.80
C SER A 301 0.48 -5.09 2.81
N PRO A 302 0.40 -3.77 3.07
CA PRO A 302 1.02 -2.77 2.20
C PRO A 302 2.54 -2.98 2.12
N GLY A 303 3.18 -3.23 3.27
CA GLY A 303 4.60 -3.53 3.40
C GLY A 303 4.95 -5.01 3.25
N VAL A 304 6.25 -5.29 3.19
CA VAL A 304 6.82 -6.63 3.29
C VAL A 304 7.39 -6.79 4.70
N TYR A 305 7.09 -7.92 5.35
CA TYR A 305 7.67 -8.27 6.64
C TYR A 305 8.99 -9.00 6.42
N ALA A 306 10.04 -8.56 7.08
CA ALA A 306 11.31 -9.28 7.15
C ALA A 306 11.32 -10.13 8.43
N VAL A 307 11.06 -11.43 8.31
CA VAL A 307 10.95 -12.36 9.45
C VAL A 307 12.28 -13.06 9.68
N LEU A 308 12.92 -12.75 10.80
CA LEU A 308 14.12 -13.43 11.28
C LEU A 308 13.73 -14.77 11.93
N ALA A 309 14.63 -15.75 11.88
CA ALA A 309 14.49 -16.93 12.71
C ALA A 309 14.36 -16.53 14.19
N GLY A 310 13.45 -17.20 14.91
CA GLY A 310 13.35 -17.03 16.35
C GLY A 310 14.64 -17.49 17.03
N PRO A 311 14.86 -17.11 18.30
CA PRO A 311 15.95 -17.69 19.08
C PRO A 311 15.80 -19.21 18.99
N ALA A 312 16.88 -19.91 18.59
CA ALA A 312 16.90 -21.35 18.73
C ALA A 312 16.53 -21.63 20.19
N ASP A 313 15.53 -22.49 20.42
CA ASP A 313 15.36 -23.10 21.72
C ASP A 313 16.68 -23.81 22.01
N GLU A 314 17.60 -23.12 22.68
CA GLU A 314 18.69 -23.73 23.40
C GLU A 314 18.00 -24.49 24.54
N GLY A 315 17.43 -25.64 24.17
CA GLY A 315 16.86 -26.60 25.07
C GLY A 315 17.85 -26.73 26.19
N CYS A 316 17.39 -26.42 27.40
CA CYS A 316 18.14 -26.32 28.63
C CYS A 316 18.97 -27.61 28.84
N ALA A 317 20.12 -27.69 28.18
CA ALA A 317 21.09 -28.76 28.30
C ALA A 317 22.05 -28.37 29.42
N CYS A 318 21.48 -28.13 30.60
CA CYS A 318 22.17 -28.49 31.83
C CYS A 318 22.26 -30.01 31.83
N ALA A 319 23.19 -30.53 31.04
CA ALA A 319 23.67 -31.89 31.17
C ALA A 319 23.97 -32.09 32.66
N ALA A 320 23.29 -33.07 33.24
CA ALA A 320 23.62 -33.62 34.54
C ALA A 320 25.04 -34.21 34.43
N ALA A 321 26.04 -33.35 34.57
CA ALA A 321 27.42 -33.73 34.79
C ALA A 321 27.58 -33.95 36.30
N ASP A 322 27.65 -35.23 36.65
CA ASP A 322 28.35 -35.75 37.82
C ASP A 322 27.86 -35.32 39.21
N GLY A 323 26.89 -36.08 39.73
CA GLY A 323 27.19 -37.05 40.79
C GLY A 323 27.93 -36.61 42.07
N ARG A 324 27.95 -35.33 42.46
CA ARG A 324 28.43 -34.91 43.78
C ARG A 324 27.52 -33.87 44.42
N ALA A 325 26.71 -34.34 45.36
CA ALA A 325 26.00 -33.51 46.32
C ALA A 325 27.00 -32.83 47.27
N PRO A 326 26.92 -31.51 47.49
CA PRO A 326 27.35 -30.93 48.75
C PRO A 326 26.19 -31.00 49.74
N ALA A 327 26.43 -31.76 50.81
CA ALA A 327 25.62 -31.75 52.02
C ALA A 327 25.65 -30.35 52.66
N GLY A 328 24.50 -29.85 53.11
CA GLY A 328 24.46 -28.76 54.07
C GLY A 328 23.17 -27.95 54.13
N TRP A 329 22.42 -28.16 55.21
CA TRP A 329 21.53 -27.20 55.89
C TRP A 329 20.08 -27.04 55.40
N ALA A 330 19.26 -27.98 55.87
CA ALA A 330 18.10 -27.77 56.74
C ALA A 330 17.45 -26.37 56.79
N GLY A 331 16.17 -26.35 56.39
CA GLY A 331 15.08 -25.80 57.21
C GLY A 331 14.64 -24.36 56.93
N LEU A 332 13.46 -24.19 56.31
CA LEU A 332 12.28 -23.64 57.01
C LEU A 332 11.03 -23.82 56.13
N ILE A 333 10.11 -24.65 56.61
CA ILE A 333 8.71 -24.69 56.15
C ILE A 333 7.99 -23.56 56.90
N VAL A 334 7.35 -22.64 56.17
CA VAL A 334 6.24 -21.84 56.71
C VAL A 334 5.01 -22.05 55.85
N LEU A 335 4.21 -23.00 56.29
CA LEU A 335 2.77 -23.03 56.07
C LEU A 335 2.15 -21.88 56.89
N PHE A 336 1.43 -20.97 56.25
CA PHE A 336 0.33 -20.27 56.90
C PHE A 336 -0.95 -20.51 56.13
N GLY A 337 -1.81 -21.31 56.75
CA GLY A 337 -3.17 -21.51 56.32
C GLY A 337 -4.11 -20.40 56.81
N LEU A 338 -5.20 -20.29 56.04
CA LEU A 338 -6.57 -20.06 56.49
C LEU A 338 -6.93 -18.73 57.16
N ARG A 339 -7.78 -17.96 56.48
CA ARG A 339 -9.14 -17.73 57.01
C ARG A 339 -10.17 -17.34 55.94
N ARG A 340 -11.13 -18.24 55.76
CA ARG A 340 -12.48 -17.97 55.24
C ARG A 340 -13.21 -16.96 56.16
N ARG A 341 -13.96 -16.04 55.57
CA ARG A 341 -15.27 -15.59 56.10
C ARG A 341 -16.27 -15.47 54.94
N ARG A 342 -17.46 -16.03 55.17
CA ARG A 342 -18.65 -16.06 54.31
C ARG A 342 -19.71 -15.10 54.91
N PRO A 343 -20.91 -14.92 54.32
CA PRO A 343 -21.55 -13.63 54.07
C PRO A 343 -22.71 -13.30 55.04
N GLY A 344 -23.24 -12.08 54.92
CA GLY A 344 -24.62 -11.75 55.31
C GLY A 344 -24.80 -10.33 55.84
N ALA A 345 -25.61 -9.51 55.15
CA ALA A 345 -26.86 -8.96 55.69
C ALA A 345 -27.34 -7.78 54.82
N THR A 346 -28.52 -7.97 54.23
CA THR A 346 -29.47 -6.94 53.79
C THR A 346 -29.87 -6.02 54.94
N LEU A 347 -30.17 -4.75 54.64
CA LEU A 347 -31.24 -3.97 55.28
C LEU A 347 -31.57 -2.74 54.41
N ARG A 348 -32.79 -2.75 53.86
CA ARG A 348 -33.59 -1.57 53.44
C ARG A 348 -34.12 -0.86 54.70
N PRO A 349 -34.52 0.42 54.64
CA PRO A 349 -35.77 0.83 53.98
C PRO A 349 -35.61 1.32 52.54
#